data_AF-A0A6P7G735-F1
#
_entry.id   AF-A0A6P7G735-F1
#
_cell.length_a   1.000
_cell.length_b   1.000
_cell.length_c   1.000
_cell.angle_alpha   90.00
_cell.angle_beta   90.00
_cell.angle_gamma   90.00
#
_symmetry.space_group_name_H-M   'P 1'
#
loop_
_entity.id
_entity.type
_entity.pdbx_description
1 polymer ?
#
loop_
_entity_poly.entity_id
_entity_poly.type
_entity_poly.pdbx_seq_one_letter_code
_entity_poly.pdbx_strand_id
1 'polypeptide(L)'
;KPISWAMVAPSVTPRRTNDGPNNPGLRLYKFDKDSGQVFDYTQFYLDLSTANANENRIAEWTVEYNFSTYYSINEISAGSLHALADKFTQDNPYGNSIFTKYYRSNSVRLNTSPSTGCDATCAHTHFCAITRVDYDEFHQCMQTAPSALSASSSSVPRPLVLLVLFVSVVINLLV
;
A
#
# COMPACT_ATOMS: atom_id res chain seq x y z
N LYS A 1 3.48 14.14 14.36
CA LYS A 1 4.80 13.51 14.54
C LYS A 1 4.59 12.08 15.02
N PRO A 2 5.18 11.05 14.38
CA PRO A 2 5.10 9.67 14.86
C PRO A 2 5.82 9.53 16.21
N ILE A 3 5.14 9.00 17.22
CA ILE A 3 5.66 8.87 18.59
C ILE A 3 5.60 7.46 19.16
N SER A 4 4.74 6.60 18.62
CA SER A 4 4.57 5.21 19.02
C SER A 4 4.19 4.38 17.81
N TRP A 5 4.28 3.06 17.95
CA TRP A 5 3.96 2.11 16.90
C TRP A 5 3.47 0.80 17.50
N ALA A 6 2.71 0.05 16.72
CA ALA A 6 2.25 -1.28 17.04
C ALA A 6 2.44 -2.19 15.83
N MET A 7 2.67 -3.48 16.08
CA MET A 7 2.78 -4.49 15.03
C MET A 7 1.66 -5.51 15.20
N VAL A 8 0.79 -5.60 14.20
CA VAL A 8 -0.25 -6.62 14.15
C VAL A 8 0.38 -7.89 13.57
N ALA A 9 0.32 -9.00 14.31
CA ALA A 9 0.76 -10.31 13.86
C ALA A 9 -0.39 -11.02 13.13
N PRO A 10 -0.11 -11.81 12.07
CA PRO A 10 -1.13 -12.62 11.43
C PRO A 10 -1.59 -13.75 12.36
N SER A 11 -2.75 -14.31 12.04
CA SER A 11 -3.32 -15.41 12.79
C SER A 11 -2.73 -16.77 12.34
N VAL A 12 -2.77 -17.75 13.23
CA VAL A 12 -2.50 -19.16 12.85
C VAL A 12 -3.68 -19.74 12.07
N THR A 13 -4.91 -19.29 12.35
CA THR A 13 -6.10 -19.81 11.67
C THR A 13 -6.21 -19.25 10.25
N PRO A 14 -6.37 -20.09 9.21
CA PRO A 14 -6.56 -19.60 7.85
C PRO A 14 -8.03 -19.27 7.55
N ARG A 15 -8.81 -18.95 8.59
CA ARG A 15 -10.25 -18.74 8.48
C ARG A 15 -10.53 -17.63 7.48
N ARG A 16 -11.40 -17.91 6.52
CA ARG A 16 -11.93 -16.90 5.59
C ARG A 16 -12.83 -15.94 6.37
N THR A 17 -12.51 -14.66 6.28
CA THR A 17 -13.32 -13.56 6.81
C THR A 17 -13.70 -12.60 5.67
N ASN A 18 -14.45 -11.54 5.98
CA ASN A 18 -14.77 -10.50 5.01
C ASN A 18 -13.51 -9.76 4.53
N ASP A 19 -12.47 -9.70 5.35
CA ASP A 19 -11.18 -9.06 5.03
C ASP A 19 -10.22 -10.00 4.28
N GLY A 20 -10.69 -11.20 3.94
CA GLY A 20 -9.95 -12.24 3.25
C GLY A 20 -9.35 -13.31 4.17
N PRO A 21 -8.78 -14.37 3.59
CA PRO A 21 -8.00 -15.37 4.30
C PRO A 21 -6.50 -15.02 4.35
N ASN A 22 -5.78 -15.69 5.23
CA ASN A 22 -4.31 -15.72 5.27
C ASN A 22 -3.81 -17.17 5.37
N ASN A 23 -2.57 -17.42 4.95
CA ASN A 23 -1.87 -18.63 5.41
C ASN A 23 -1.60 -18.52 6.93
N PRO A 24 -1.50 -19.63 7.66
CA PRO A 24 -1.06 -19.63 9.05
C PRO A 24 0.29 -18.92 9.19
N GLY A 25 0.38 -17.98 10.11
CA GLY A 25 1.59 -17.21 10.36
C GLY A 25 2.04 -17.25 11.83
N LEU A 26 3.36 -17.19 12.04
CA LEU A 26 4.00 -17.03 13.35
C LEU A 26 5.09 -15.97 13.25
N ARG A 27 5.33 -15.21 14.31
CA ARG A 27 6.35 -14.16 14.31
C ARG A 27 7.30 -14.30 15.48
N LEU A 28 8.59 -14.23 15.20
CA LEU A 28 9.66 -14.24 16.19
C LEU A 28 10.34 -12.87 16.22
N TYR A 29 10.30 -12.20 17.36
CA TYR A 29 10.92 -10.89 17.54
C TYR A 29 12.35 -11.01 18.06
N LYS A 30 13.24 -10.18 17.51
CA LYS A 30 14.57 -9.90 18.05
C LYS A 30 14.55 -8.53 18.70
N PHE A 31 14.83 -8.47 19.99
CA PHE A 31 14.78 -7.23 20.75
C PHE A 31 15.87 -7.19 21.82
N ASP A 32 16.23 -5.97 22.23
CA ASP A 32 17.09 -5.71 23.36
C ASP A 32 16.34 -5.93 24.68
N LYS A 33 16.88 -6.76 25.56
CA LYS A 33 16.16 -7.21 26.77
C LYS A 33 16.06 -6.13 27.85
N ASP A 34 16.94 -5.13 27.82
CA ASP A 34 17.00 -4.09 28.84
C ASP A 34 16.14 -2.88 28.45
N SER A 35 16.26 -2.42 27.21
CA SER A 35 15.51 -1.27 26.68
C SER A 35 14.17 -1.63 26.04
N GLY A 36 13.95 -2.90 25.68
CA GLY A 36 12.81 -3.34 24.91
C GLY A 36 12.86 -2.93 23.42
N GLN A 37 13.97 -2.36 22.94
CA GLN A 37 14.11 -1.93 21.56
C GLN A 37 14.02 -3.14 20.62
N VAL A 38 13.03 -3.13 19.72
CA VAL A 38 12.89 -4.17 18.71
C VAL A 38 13.85 -3.90 17.55
N PHE A 39 14.68 -4.87 17.22
CA PHE A 39 15.68 -4.78 16.13
C PHE A 39 15.17 -5.37 14.82
N ASP A 40 14.42 -6.47 14.89
CA ASP A 40 13.86 -7.14 13.73
C ASP A 40 12.73 -8.10 14.15
N TYR A 41 11.99 -8.60 13.18
CA TYR A 41 11.21 -9.83 13.36
C TYR A 41 11.34 -10.75 12.15
N THR A 42 11.35 -12.05 12.42
CA THR A 42 11.21 -13.09 11.40
C THR A 42 9.74 -13.52 11.34
N GLN A 43 9.14 -13.36 10.17
CA GLN A 43 7.82 -13.89 9.87
C GLN A 43 7.98 -15.30 9.31
N PHE A 44 7.32 -16.27 9.94
CA PHE A 44 7.17 -17.63 9.45
C PHE A 44 5.76 -17.82 8.91
N TYR A 45 5.62 -18.72 7.96
CA TYR A 45 4.33 -19.14 7.45
C TYR A 45 4.31 -20.62 7.08
N LEU A 46 3.10 -21.17 7.05
CA LEU A 46 2.81 -22.48 6.49
C LEU A 46 2.05 -22.28 5.18
N ASP A 47 2.63 -22.71 4.05
CA ASP A 47 1.89 -22.75 2.79
C ASP A 47 0.84 -23.86 2.85
N LEU A 48 -0.43 -23.49 3.02
CA LEU A 48 -1.54 -24.43 3.12
C LEU A 48 -1.70 -25.28 1.88
N SER A 49 -1.46 -24.73 0.69
CA SER A 49 -1.65 -25.47 -0.56
C SER A 49 -0.64 -26.59 -0.63
N THR A 50 0.63 -26.27 -0.33
CA THR A 50 1.72 -27.24 -0.27
C THR A 50 1.52 -28.26 0.86
N ALA A 51 1.14 -27.80 2.06
CA ALA A 51 0.94 -28.67 3.22
C ALA A 51 -0.22 -29.66 3.02
N ASN A 52 -1.33 -29.23 2.42
CA ASN A 52 -2.48 -30.10 2.16
C ASN A 52 -2.23 -31.08 1.00
N ALA A 53 -1.36 -30.74 0.05
CA ALA A 53 -0.97 -31.63 -1.03
C ALA A 53 0.09 -32.67 -0.61
N ASN A 54 0.73 -32.52 0.56
CA ASN A 54 1.78 -33.40 1.02
C ASN A 54 1.22 -34.73 1.55
N GLU A 55 1.47 -35.82 0.84
CA GLU A 55 1.02 -37.18 1.19
C GLU A 55 1.56 -37.67 2.55
N ASN A 56 2.74 -37.18 2.96
CA ASN A 56 3.37 -37.54 4.24
C ASN A 56 2.73 -36.81 5.44
N ARG A 57 1.76 -35.91 5.22
CA ARG A 57 1.07 -35.11 6.24
C ARG A 57 2.00 -34.27 7.12
N ILE A 58 3.12 -33.82 6.54
CA ILE A 58 4.09 -32.96 7.22
C ILE A 58 3.79 -31.50 6.88
N ALA A 59 3.57 -30.70 7.92
CA ALA A 59 3.37 -29.26 7.81
C ALA A 59 4.70 -28.51 8.04
N GLU A 60 5.42 -28.24 6.95
CA GLU A 60 6.70 -27.54 7.02
C GLU A 60 6.52 -26.03 7.11
N TRP A 61 6.88 -25.46 8.26
CA TRP A 61 6.94 -24.01 8.46
C TRP A 61 8.21 -23.44 7.86
N THR A 62 8.09 -22.37 7.07
CA THR A 62 9.22 -21.73 6.42
C THR A 62 9.26 -20.24 6.72
N VAL A 63 10.45 -19.64 6.58
CA VAL A 63 10.59 -18.18 6.70
C VAL A 63 9.89 -17.52 5.52
N GLU A 64 8.96 -16.62 5.81
CA GLU A 64 8.33 -15.74 4.83
C GLU A 64 9.29 -14.59 4.49
N TYR A 65 9.72 -13.84 5.52
CA TYR A 65 10.67 -12.74 5.41
C TYR A 65 11.22 -12.32 6.79
N ASN A 66 12.35 -11.60 6.77
CA ASN A 66 12.85 -10.81 7.92
C ASN A 66 12.50 -9.34 7.68
N PHE A 67 11.85 -8.67 8.62
CA PHE A 67 11.24 -7.34 8.43
C PHE A 67 12.24 -6.29 7.95
N SER A 68 13.34 -6.12 8.70
CA SER A 68 14.34 -5.08 8.45
C SER A 68 14.98 -5.25 7.06
N THR A 69 15.33 -6.48 6.67
CA THR A 69 15.87 -6.76 5.32
C THR A 69 14.81 -6.59 4.22
N TYR A 70 13.58 -7.07 4.47
CA TYR A 70 12.52 -7.10 3.47
C TYR A 70 12.06 -5.70 3.02
N TYR A 71 11.98 -4.78 3.98
CA TYR A 71 11.62 -3.37 3.76
C TYR A 71 12.81 -2.41 3.72
N SER A 72 14.04 -2.93 3.85
CA SER A 72 15.27 -2.13 3.89
C SER A 72 15.22 -1.03 4.97
N ILE A 73 14.82 -1.44 6.17
CA ILE A 73 14.74 -0.59 7.38
C ILE A 73 15.95 -0.91 8.26
N ASN A 74 16.72 0.13 8.60
CA ASN A 74 17.90 0.00 9.46
C ASN A 74 17.52 -0.03 10.95
N GLU A 75 16.49 0.71 11.35
CA GLU A 75 16.02 0.82 12.72
C GLU A 75 14.50 0.82 12.74
N ILE A 76 13.90 -0.01 13.60
CA ILE A 76 12.45 -0.01 13.82
C ILE A 76 12.11 1.08 14.83
N SER A 77 11.54 2.18 14.35
CA SER A 77 11.10 3.32 15.15
C SER A 77 9.79 3.86 14.61
N ALA A 78 9.09 4.68 15.40
CA ALA A 78 7.85 5.31 14.94
C ALA A 78 8.07 6.12 13.65
N GLY A 79 9.21 6.80 13.53
CA GLY A 79 9.56 7.58 12.35
C GLY A 79 9.84 6.71 11.12
N SER A 80 10.61 5.64 11.26
CA SER A 80 10.95 4.76 10.12
C SER A 80 9.74 3.97 9.62
N LEU A 81 8.85 3.54 10.53
CA LEU A 81 7.61 2.85 10.18
C LEU A 81 6.59 3.78 9.51
N HIS A 82 6.48 5.03 9.97
CA HIS A 82 5.66 6.03 9.29
C HIS A 82 6.19 6.32 7.87
N ALA A 83 7.50 6.53 7.74
CA ALA A 83 8.13 6.74 6.44
C ALA A 83 8.01 5.52 5.51
N LEU A 84 7.89 4.30 6.05
CA LEU A 84 7.55 3.12 5.26
C LEU A 84 6.10 3.20 4.75
N ALA A 85 5.15 3.53 5.63
CA ALA A 85 3.74 3.64 5.27
C ALA A 85 3.49 4.76 4.23
N ASP A 86 4.19 5.90 4.34
CA ASP A 86 4.12 6.99 3.36
C ASP A 86 4.47 6.54 1.94
N LYS A 87 5.31 5.51 1.79
CA LYS A 87 5.65 4.96 0.48
C LYS A 87 4.47 4.25 -0.17
N PHE A 88 3.40 3.91 0.55
CA PHE A 88 2.27 3.13 0.01
C PHE A 88 1.40 3.95 -0.96
N THR A 89 1.35 5.26 -0.77
CA THR A 89 0.55 6.19 -1.58
C THR A 89 1.38 6.96 -2.60
N GLN A 90 2.69 6.67 -2.71
CA GLN A 90 3.54 7.29 -3.72
C GLN A 90 3.24 6.69 -5.10
N ASP A 91 2.77 7.55 -6.01
CA ASP A 91 2.47 7.18 -7.39
C ASP A 91 3.74 6.71 -8.11
N ASN A 92 3.64 5.54 -8.73
CA ASN A 92 4.65 5.04 -9.65
C ASN A 92 3.95 4.52 -10.91
N PRO A 93 4.27 5.04 -12.11
CA PRO A 93 3.71 4.57 -13.37
C PRO A 93 3.99 3.09 -13.68
N TYR A 94 4.92 2.46 -12.96
CA TYR A 94 5.27 1.03 -13.06
C TYR A 94 4.77 0.18 -11.89
N GLY A 95 3.93 0.75 -11.01
CA GLY A 95 3.41 0.11 -9.80
C GLY A 95 4.27 0.35 -8.55
N ASN A 96 3.63 0.33 -7.40
CA ASN A 96 4.28 0.54 -6.11
C ASN A 96 4.85 -0.77 -5.57
N SER A 97 6.17 -0.96 -5.74
CA SER A 97 6.86 -2.19 -5.32
C SER A 97 6.84 -2.42 -3.81
N ILE A 98 6.82 -1.36 -3.00
CA ILE A 98 6.77 -1.44 -1.55
C ILE A 98 5.36 -1.84 -1.08
N PHE A 99 4.33 -1.20 -1.64
CA PHE A 99 2.96 -1.57 -1.33
C PHE A 99 2.65 -3.01 -1.78
N THR A 100 3.14 -3.42 -2.96
CA THR A 100 2.97 -4.81 -3.44
C THR A 100 3.59 -5.83 -2.48
N LYS A 101 4.79 -5.54 -1.94
CA LYS A 101 5.44 -6.35 -0.90
C LYS A 101 4.58 -6.43 0.37
N TYR A 102 4.09 -5.28 0.85
CA TYR A 102 3.19 -5.21 2.00
C TYR A 102 1.90 -6.00 1.77
N TYR A 103 1.20 -5.78 0.67
CA TYR A 103 -0.08 -6.41 0.40
C TYR A 103 0.03 -7.93 0.24
N ARG A 104 1.12 -8.42 -0.37
CA ARG A 104 1.45 -9.85 -0.38
C ARG A 104 1.62 -10.40 1.04
N SER A 105 2.38 -9.70 1.87
CA SER A 105 2.68 -10.09 3.25
C SER A 105 1.47 -9.99 4.18
N ASN A 106 0.54 -9.05 3.90
CA ASN A 106 -0.71 -8.88 4.64
C ASN A 106 -1.60 -10.14 4.58
N SER A 107 -1.54 -10.87 3.47
CA SER A 107 -2.20 -12.17 3.29
C SER A 107 -1.34 -13.38 3.65
N VAL A 108 -0.14 -13.17 4.20
CA VAL A 108 0.85 -14.22 4.50
C VAL A 108 1.14 -15.07 3.24
N ARG A 109 1.44 -14.40 2.12
CA ARG A 109 1.63 -15.00 0.79
C ARG A 109 0.46 -15.79 0.22
N LEU A 110 -0.73 -15.72 0.78
CA LEU A 110 -1.89 -16.41 0.21
C LEU A 110 -2.38 -15.74 -1.07
N ASN A 111 -2.27 -14.41 -1.17
CA ASN A 111 -2.58 -13.68 -2.38
C ASN A 111 -1.46 -13.84 -3.43
N THR A 112 -1.79 -14.49 -4.54
CA THR A 112 -0.88 -14.76 -5.68
C THR A 112 -0.85 -13.63 -6.71
N SER A 113 -1.73 -12.64 -6.63
CA SER A 113 -1.78 -11.48 -7.53
C SER A 113 -1.80 -10.15 -6.76
N PRO A 114 -0.76 -9.86 -5.95
CA PRO A 114 -0.74 -8.66 -5.11
C PRO A 114 -0.62 -7.35 -5.89
N SER A 115 -0.15 -7.37 -7.14
CA SER A 115 0.00 -6.18 -7.99
C SER A 115 -1.30 -5.75 -8.68
N THR A 116 -2.27 -6.65 -8.82
CA THR A 116 -3.57 -6.37 -9.46
C THR A 116 -4.75 -6.47 -8.49
N GLY A 117 -4.53 -7.07 -7.31
CA GLY A 117 -5.59 -7.27 -6.32
C GLY A 117 -5.86 -6.09 -5.39
N CYS A 118 -5.22 -4.93 -5.58
CA CYS A 118 -5.44 -3.72 -4.79
C CYS A 118 -4.97 -2.49 -5.59
N ASP A 119 -5.92 -1.60 -5.90
CA ASP A 119 -5.67 -0.37 -6.63
C ASP A 119 -5.21 0.77 -5.70
N ALA A 120 -5.08 1.99 -6.25
CA ALA A 120 -4.67 3.17 -5.49
C ALA A 120 -5.63 3.50 -4.33
N THR A 121 -6.94 3.30 -4.51
CA THR A 121 -7.94 3.52 -3.45
C THR A 121 -7.78 2.52 -2.32
N CYS A 122 -7.55 1.26 -2.66
CA CYS A 122 -7.25 0.21 -1.69
C CYS A 122 -5.92 0.48 -0.95
N ALA A 123 -4.86 0.90 -1.67
CA ALA A 123 -3.59 1.28 -1.04
C ALA A 123 -3.73 2.46 -0.07
N HIS A 124 -4.51 3.48 -0.45
CA HIS A 124 -4.85 4.61 0.42
C HIS A 124 -5.62 4.17 1.67
N THR A 125 -6.54 3.22 1.52
CA THR A 125 -7.28 2.65 2.67
C THR A 125 -6.33 2.02 3.68
N HIS A 126 -5.36 1.23 3.22
CA HIS A 126 -4.32 0.66 4.08
C HIS A 126 -3.45 1.74 4.72
N PHE A 127 -3.03 2.76 3.96
CA PHE A 127 -2.27 3.88 4.51
C PHE A 127 -3.03 4.60 5.64
N CYS A 128 -4.31 4.91 5.44
CA CYS A 128 -5.13 5.53 6.48
C CYS A 128 -5.25 4.63 7.71
N ALA A 129 -5.54 3.34 7.53
CA ALA A 129 -5.68 2.40 8.64
C ALA A 129 -4.38 2.23 9.45
N ILE A 130 -3.22 2.33 8.79
CA ILE A 130 -1.90 2.21 9.45
C ILE A 130 -1.52 3.50 10.18
N THR A 131 -1.81 4.66 9.59
CA THR A 131 -1.28 5.95 10.08
C THR A 131 -2.26 6.72 10.96
N ARG A 132 -3.55 6.42 10.90
CA ARG A 132 -4.63 7.12 11.60
C ARG A 132 -5.42 6.15 12.48
N VAL A 133 -4.98 6.02 13.72
CA VAL A 133 -5.65 5.15 14.72
C VAL A 133 -6.86 5.85 15.35
N ASP A 134 -6.82 7.18 15.44
CA ASP A 134 -7.97 7.98 15.86
C ASP A 134 -9.10 7.91 14.82
N TYR A 135 -10.34 7.80 15.29
CA TYR A 135 -11.50 7.59 14.43
C TYR A 135 -11.74 8.77 13.48
N ASP A 136 -11.66 10.00 14.00
CA ASP A 136 -11.93 11.20 13.21
C ASP A 136 -10.81 11.44 12.20
N GLU A 137 -9.55 11.25 12.61
CA GLU A 137 -8.41 11.34 11.69
C GLU A 137 -8.46 10.27 10.59
N PHE A 138 -8.86 9.04 10.93
CA PHE A 138 -9.04 7.96 9.95
C PHE A 138 -10.12 8.35 8.93
N HIS A 139 -11.27 8.81 9.42
CA HIS A 139 -12.37 9.23 8.57
C HIS A 139 -11.97 10.38 7.63
N GLN A 140 -11.28 11.39 8.14
CA GLN A 140 -10.75 12.50 7.34
C GLN A 140 -9.73 12.02 6.30
N CYS A 141 -8.84 11.09 6.67
CA CYS A 141 -7.88 10.51 5.74
C CYS A 141 -8.58 9.80 4.59
N MET A 142 -9.61 8.99 4.86
CA MET A 142 -10.36 8.28 3.82
C MET A 142 -11.04 9.23 2.80
N GLN A 143 -11.44 10.43 3.22
CA GLN A 143 -12.07 11.42 2.35
C GLN A 143 -11.10 12.12 1.39
N THR A 144 -9.78 12.07 1.62
CA THR A 144 -8.80 12.77 0.77
C THR A 144 -8.44 12.03 -0.53
N ALA A 145 -8.62 10.71 -0.60
CA ALA A 145 -8.42 9.92 -1.83
C ALA A 145 -9.31 10.35 -3.02
N PRO A 146 -10.63 10.55 -2.87
CA PRO A 146 -11.48 10.99 -4.00
C PRO A 146 -11.10 12.37 -4.54
N SER A 147 -10.50 13.26 -3.74
CA SER A 147 -10.18 14.62 -4.16
C SER A 147 -8.99 14.69 -5.13
N ALA A 148 -7.95 13.87 -4.96
CA ALA A 148 -6.77 13.87 -5.83
C ALA A 148 -7.05 13.33 -7.24
N LEU A 149 -7.89 12.28 -7.34
CA LEU A 149 -8.30 11.72 -8.63
C LEU A 149 -9.28 12.64 -9.37
N SER A 150 -10.20 13.31 -8.67
CA SER A 150 -11.10 14.30 -9.28
C SER A 150 -10.36 15.53 -9.83
N ALA A 151 -9.28 15.97 -9.18
CA ALA A 151 -8.48 17.11 -9.61
C ALA A 151 -7.68 16.83 -10.90
N SER A 152 -7.40 15.55 -11.20
CA SER A 152 -6.73 15.14 -12.45
C SER A 152 -7.66 15.14 -13.67
N SER A 153 -8.98 15.27 -13.47
CA SER A 153 -9.98 15.18 -14.54
C SER A 153 -10.46 16.53 -15.11
N SER A 154 -9.97 17.67 -14.59
CA SER A 154 -10.40 18.99 -15.02
C SER A 154 -9.29 19.82 -15.68
N SER A 155 -8.90 19.45 -16.89
CA SER A 155 -8.22 20.36 -17.82
C SER A 155 -8.58 20.05 -19.28
N VAL A 156 -9.87 20.08 -19.60
CA VAL A 156 -10.29 20.21 -21.01
C VAL A 156 -9.95 21.65 -21.45
N PRO A 157 -9.05 21.88 -22.41
CA PRO A 157 -8.80 23.22 -22.90
C PRO A 157 -10.02 23.66 -23.70
N ARG A 158 -10.69 24.74 -23.26
CA ARG A 158 -11.68 25.45 -24.07
C ARG A 158 -11.01 25.92 -25.37
N PRO A 159 -11.55 25.62 -26.56
CA PRO A 159 -11.02 26.21 -27.77
C PRO A 159 -11.33 27.72 -27.76
N LEU A 160 -10.29 28.55 -27.93
CA LEU A 160 -10.45 29.99 -28.15
C LEU A 160 -11.26 30.19 -29.45
N VAL A 161 -12.50 30.65 -29.33
CA VAL A 161 -13.24 31.20 -30.47
C VAL A 161 -12.62 32.56 -30.79
N LEU A 162 -11.69 32.59 -31.73
CA LEU A 162 -11.15 33.83 -32.31
C LEU A 162 -12.23 34.47 -33.19
N LEU A 163 -12.86 35.52 -32.66
CA LEU A 163 -13.79 36.37 -33.41
C LEU A 163 -12.98 37.23 -34.39
N VAL A 164 -12.81 36.75 -35.62
CA VAL A 164 -12.09 37.48 -36.67
C VAL A 164 -13.05 38.46 -37.35
N LEU A 165 -12.99 39.73 -36.95
CA LEU A 165 -13.58 40.85 -37.68
C LEU A 165 -12.63 41.26 -38.80
N PHE A 166 -12.81 40.72 -40.01
CA PHE A 166 -12.19 41.27 -41.21
C PHE A 166 -13.09 42.38 -41.80
N VAL A 167 -12.78 43.62 -41.44
CA VAL A 167 -13.14 44.79 -42.24
C VAL A 167 -12.05 44.93 -43.31
N SER A 168 -12.33 44.47 -44.53
CA SER A 168 -11.42 44.65 -45.66
C SER A 168 -11.45 46.09 -46.16
N VAL A 169 -10.25 46.66 -46.19
CA VAL A 169 -9.91 48.03 -46.57
C VAL A 169 -10.16 48.27 -48.06
N VAL A 170 -10.58 49.50 -48.32
CA VAL A 170 -10.86 50.17 -49.60
C VAL A 170 -9.65 50.16 -50.55
N ILE A 171 -9.91 50.08 -51.87
CA ILE A 171 -9.40 50.96 -52.96
C ILE A 171 -9.16 50.18 -54.29
N ASN A 172 -10.05 50.45 -55.26
CA ASN A 172 -9.91 50.62 -56.71
C ASN A 172 -8.76 49.94 -57.50
N LEU A 173 -9.08 49.25 -58.61
CA LEU A 173 -8.95 49.76 -60.00
C LEU A 173 -9.42 48.73 -61.06
N LEU A 174 -10.21 49.23 -62.01
CA LEU A 174 -10.43 48.81 -63.41
C LEU A 174 -9.64 47.60 -63.95
N VAL A 175 -10.36 46.54 -64.38
CA VAL A 175 -10.66 46.17 -65.79
C VAL A 175 -11.99 45.43 -65.81
#